data_AF-A0A1G8JFN4-F1
#
_entry.id   AF-A0A1G8JFN4-F1
#
_cell.length_a   1.000
_cell.length_b   1.000
_cell.length_c   1.000
_cell.angle_alpha   90.00
_cell.angle_beta   90.00
_cell.angle_gamma   90.00
#
_symmetry.space_group_name_H-M   'P 1'
#
loop_
_entity.id
_entity.type
_entity.pdbx_description
1 polymer ?
#
loop_
_entity_poly.entity_id
_entity_poly.type
_entity_poly.pdbx_seq_one_letter_code
_entity_poly.pdbx_strand_id
1 'polypeptide(L)'
;MDKIPSVDLRDFLSGDPERKQKFVNEIGKAYEEIGFVALKGHFLDDKLVDELYGEVKNFFELPTETKQKYEIPGIGGQRGYVGFGKETAKGFKKGDLKEFWHFGQYVSDDSKYKSEYPDNVIVEELPKFNEVGKEAYQMLEKTGQYVLRALALYLGLDEFYFDDKIAEGNSILRPIHYPPITEEPNDAVRAAAHGDINLITLLMGSQGKGLQVQNHTGEWIDAIAEPDELMINVGDMLSRHTNNKLKSTIHRVVNPPRELWGTSRYSIPFFMHPVSSMSLNALENCVNENNPKLYEDTTAGEFLHERLIELGLIKK
;
A
#
# COMPACT_ATOMS: atom_id res chain seq x y z
N MET A 1 3.86 0.44 23.20
CA MET A 1 2.51 0.15 22.66
C MET A 1 2.68 -1.18 21.96
N ASP A 2 1.99 -2.22 22.45
CA ASP A 2 2.36 -3.62 22.15
C ASP A 2 1.37 -4.28 21.18
N LYS A 3 0.39 -3.50 20.70
CA LYS A 3 -0.62 -3.89 19.73
C LYS A 3 -0.94 -2.71 18.82
N ILE A 4 -1.19 -2.98 17.55
CA ILE A 4 -1.67 -1.98 16.59
C ILE A 4 -3.09 -1.51 17.00
N PRO A 5 -3.34 -0.19 17.09
CA PRO A 5 -4.69 0.34 17.35
C PRO A 5 -5.69 -0.08 16.27
N SER A 6 -6.94 -0.30 16.65
CA SER A 6 -8.05 -0.58 15.72
C SER A 6 -9.08 0.54 15.79
N VAL A 7 -9.59 0.97 14.63
CA VAL A 7 -10.61 2.01 14.48
C VAL A 7 -11.67 1.56 13.47
N ASP A 8 -12.87 2.16 13.55
CA ASP A 8 -14.00 1.82 12.69
C ASP A 8 -14.42 3.01 11.82
N LEU A 9 -14.24 2.91 10.51
CA LEU A 9 -14.55 3.98 9.56
C LEU A 9 -16.01 4.45 9.66
N ARG A 10 -16.92 3.58 10.12
CA ARG A 10 -18.33 3.92 10.30
C ARG A 10 -18.54 5.00 11.35
N ASP A 11 -17.62 5.19 12.29
CA ASP A 11 -17.67 6.31 13.24
C ASP A 11 -17.45 7.65 12.53
N PHE A 12 -16.49 7.72 11.60
CA PHE A 12 -16.26 8.90 10.76
C PHE A 12 -17.44 9.22 9.85
N LEU A 13 -18.07 8.18 9.29
CA LEU A 13 -19.19 8.27 8.34
C LEU A 13 -20.57 8.46 9.01
N SER A 14 -20.64 8.39 10.34
CA SER A 14 -21.91 8.27 11.07
C SER A 14 -22.82 9.49 11.02
N GLY A 15 -22.29 10.68 10.66
CA GLY A 15 -22.98 11.97 10.81
C GLY A 15 -23.06 12.48 12.25
N ASP A 16 -22.57 11.72 13.22
CA ASP A 16 -22.45 12.12 14.63
C ASP A 16 -21.10 12.85 14.84
N PRO A 17 -21.11 14.14 15.23
CA PRO A 17 -19.88 14.91 15.44
C PRO A 17 -18.95 14.33 16.50
N GLU A 18 -19.47 13.73 17.57
CA GLU A 18 -18.66 13.19 18.66
C GLU A 18 -17.95 11.91 18.21
N ARG A 19 -18.67 11.01 17.53
CA ARG A 19 -18.09 9.79 16.94
C ARG A 19 -17.07 10.12 15.86
N LYS A 20 -17.38 11.07 14.99
CA LYS A 20 -16.44 11.56 13.96
C LYS A 20 -15.17 12.10 14.59
N GLN A 21 -15.27 12.99 15.58
CA GLN A 21 -14.10 13.57 16.24
C GLN A 21 -13.28 12.52 17.00
N LYS A 22 -13.94 11.56 17.65
CA LYS A 22 -13.27 10.44 18.31
C LYS A 22 -12.43 9.65 17.32
N PHE A 23 -13.01 9.26 16.17
CA PHE A 23 -12.29 8.57 15.11
C PHE A 23 -11.07 9.37 14.63
N VAL A 24 -11.24 10.68 14.36
CA VAL A 24 -10.16 11.58 13.91
C VAL A 24 -9.00 11.57 14.92
N ASN A 25 -9.31 11.64 16.22
CA ASN A 25 -8.29 11.65 17.26
C ASN A 25 -7.56 10.30 17.39
N GLU A 26 -8.31 9.19 17.34
CA GLU A 26 -7.76 7.84 17.48
C GLU A 26 -6.86 7.47 16.30
N ILE A 27 -7.34 7.70 15.07
CA ILE A 27 -6.57 7.39 13.86
C ILE A 27 -5.32 8.27 13.75
N GLY A 28 -5.46 9.58 14.02
CA GLY A 28 -4.34 10.51 13.99
C GLY A 28 -3.25 10.14 14.99
N LYS A 29 -3.64 9.85 16.24
CA LYS A 29 -2.71 9.42 17.28
C LYS A 29 -1.99 8.12 16.92
N ALA A 30 -2.70 7.14 16.35
CA ALA A 30 -2.07 5.90 15.88
C ALA A 30 -0.98 6.18 14.84
N TYR A 31 -1.22 7.08 13.90
CA TYR A 31 -0.22 7.44 12.89
C TYR A 31 0.93 8.31 13.42
N GLU A 32 0.71 9.14 14.44
CA GLU A 32 1.81 9.88 15.10
C GLU A 32 2.72 8.96 15.94
N GLU A 33 2.17 7.94 16.58
CA GLU A 33 2.91 7.10 17.53
C GLU A 33 3.56 5.88 16.87
N ILE A 34 2.85 5.18 15.99
CA ILE A 34 3.31 3.93 15.36
C ILE A 34 3.26 3.95 13.83
N GLY A 35 2.47 4.83 13.21
CA GLY A 35 2.37 4.89 11.75
C GLY A 35 1.49 3.80 11.13
N PHE A 36 0.76 3.04 11.95
CA PHE A 36 -0.08 1.90 11.56
C PHE A 36 -1.42 1.90 12.30
N VAL A 37 -2.47 1.43 11.63
CA VAL A 37 -3.79 1.20 12.22
C VAL A 37 -4.48 0.00 11.56
N ALA A 38 -5.28 -0.74 12.30
CA ALA A 38 -6.23 -1.70 11.75
C ALA A 38 -7.60 -1.00 11.55
N LEU A 39 -8.16 -1.03 10.35
CA LEU A 39 -9.38 -0.31 9.98
C LEU A 39 -10.52 -1.28 9.67
N LYS A 40 -11.62 -1.17 10.42
CA LYS A 40 -12.92 -1.80 10.11
C LYS A 40 -13.82 -0.85 9.31
N GLY A 41 -14.87 -1.41 8.71
CA GLY A 41 -15.92 -0.63 8.05
C GLY A 41 -15.47 0.02 6.74
N HIS A 42 -14.42 -0.53 6.12
CA HIS A 42 -13.97 -0.17 4.78
C HIS A 42 -15.02 -0.48 3.70
N PHE A 43 -14.80 0.01 2.48
CA PHE A 43 -15.78 -0.13 1.39
C PHE A 43 -15.68 -1.42 0.58
N LEU A 44 -14.73 -2.31 0.89
CA LEU A 44 -14.74 -3.68 0.37
C LEU A 44 -15.79 -4.49 1.12
N ASP A 45 -16.75 -5.07 0.41
CA ASP A 45 -17.66 -6.07 1.00
C ASP A 45 -17.05 -7.48 0.95
N ASP A 46 -17.55 -8.38 1.79
CA ASP A 46 -17.01 -9.74 1.94
C ASP A 46 -17.03 -10.52 0.62
N LYS A 47 -18.05 -10.27 -0.22
CA LYS A 47 -18.19 -10.95 -1.52
C LYS A 47 -17.08 -10.50 -2.47
N LEU A 48 -16.81 -9.20 -2.55
CA LEU A 48 -15.76 -8.65 -3.38
C LEU A 48 -14.37 -9.10 -2.91
N VAL A 49 -14.16 -9.20 -1.59
CA VAL A 49 -12.93 -9.76 -1.02
C VAL A 49 -12.76 -11.22 -1.46
N ASP A 50 -13.78 -12.06 -1.28
CA ASP A 50 -13.73 -13.47 -1.68
C ASP A 50 -13.52 -13.65 -3.19
N GLU A 51 -14.23 -12.87 -4.01
CA GLU A 51 -14.07 -12.88 -5.48
C GLU A 51 -12.65 -12.45 -5.87
N LEU A 52 -12.10 -11.40 -5.24
CA LEU A 52 -10.75 -10.92 -5.53
C LEU A 52 -9.69 -11.96 -5.17
N TYR A 53 -9.75 -12.55 -3.97
CA TYR A 53 -8.82 -13.61 -3.59
C TYR A 53 -8.96 -14.85 -4.48
N GLY A 54 -10.19 -15.20 -4.87
CA GLY A 54 -10.46 -16.28 -5.81
C GLY A 54 -9.81 -16.04 -7.17
N GLU A 55 -10.05 -14.89 -7.79
CA GLU A 55 -9.49 -14.54 -9.10
C GLU A 55 -7.97 -14.38 -9.06
N VAL A 56 -7.42 -13.79 -8.01
CA VAL A 56 -5.96 -13.68 -7.78
C VAL A 56 -5.32 -15.06 -7.69
N LYS A 57 -5.94 -15.97 -6.93
CA LYS A 57 -5.46 -17.35 -6.81
C LYS A 57 -5.54 -18.06 -8.17
N ASN A 58 -6.68 -17.99 -8.85
CA ASN A 58 -6.88 -18.59 -10.17
C ASN A 58 -5.82 -18.09 -11.18
N PHE A 59 -5.50 -16.79 -11.14
CA PHE A 59 -4.47 -16.21 -12.01
C PHE A 59 -3.09 -16.80 -11.72
N PHE A 60 -2.67 -16.84 -10.46
CA PHE A 60 -1.36 -17.36 -10.10
C PHE A 60 -1.23 -18.88 -10.26
N GLU A 61 -2.33 -19.61 -10.33
CA GLU A 61 -2.40 -21.04 -10.68
C GLU A 61 -2.30 -21.32 -12.19
N LEU A 62 -2.41 -20.30 -13.06
CA LEU A 62 -2.19 -20.46 -14.50
C LEU A 62 -0.76 -20.96 -14.79
N PRO A 63 -0.56 -21.69 -15.90
CA PRO A 63 0.78 -22.09 -16.34
C PRO A 63 1.73 -20.90 -16.42
N THR A 64 2.98 -21.07 -16.01
CA THR A 64 3.99 -19.99 -16.03
C THR A 64 4.11 -19.34 -17.41
N GLU A 65 4.10 -20.13 -18.48
CA GLU A 65 4.14 -19.64 -19.86
C GLU A 65 2.94 -18.76 -20.22
N THR A 66 1.77 -19.03 -19.63
CA THR A 66 0.58 -18.18 -19.79
C THR A 66 0.77 -16.86 -19.06
N LYS A 67 1.16 -16.89 -17.78
CA LYS A 67 1.36 -15.67 -16.98
C LYS A 67 2.40 -14.74 -17.60
N GLN A 68 3.49 -15.30 -18.13
CA GLN A 68 4.58 -14.55 -18.77
C GLN A 68 4.14 -13.74 -20.01
N LYS A 69 3.01 -14.07 -20.65
CA LYS A 69 2.46 -13.24 -21.74
C LYS A 69 2.05 -11.84 -21.27
N TYR A 70 1.80 -11.69 -19.97
CA TYR A 70 1.38 -10.43 -19.34
C TYR A 70 2.55 -9.64 -18.73
N GLU A 71 3.80 -10.09 -18.89
CA GLU A 71 4.98 -9.25 -18.63
C GLU A 71 5.15 -8.23 -19.75
N ILE A 72 5.07 -6.93 -19.43
CA ILE A 72 5.24 -5.85 -20.42
C ILE A 72 6.67 -5.29 -20.35
N PRO A 73 7.52 -5.49 -21.37
CA PRO A 73 8.86 -4.93 -21.39
C PRO A 73 8.84 -3.40 -21.44
N GLY A 74 9.82 -2.76 -20.78
CA GLY A 74 10.04 -1.31 -20.89
C GLY A 74 9.23 -0.44 -19.93
N ILE A 75 8.20 -0.97 -19.28
CA ILE A 75 7.39 -0.21 -18.30
C ILE A 75 7.81 -0.42 -16.84
N GLY A 76 8.94 -1.08 -16.59
CA GLY A 76 9.46 -1.33 -15.24
C GLY A 76 8.51 -2.15 -14.35
N GLY A 77 7.66 -2.99 -14.95
CA GLY A 77 6.67 -3.78 -14.22
C GLY A 77 5.53 -2.96 -13.63
N GLN A 78 5.28 -1.72 -14.07
CA GLN A 78 4.23 -0.86 -13.51
C GLN A 78 2.79 -1.36 -13.72
N ARG A 79 2.57 -2.28 -14.68
CA ARG A 79 1.27 -2.90 -14.98
C ARG A 79 1.48 -4.38 -15.31
N GLY A 80 0.45 -5.18 -15.11
CA GLY A 80 0.45 -6.58 -15.50
C GLY A 80 1.30 -7.44 -14.58
N TYR A 81 1.80 -8.55 -15.12
CA TYR A 81 2.48 -9.59 -14.37
C TYR A 81 3.98 -9.31 -14.24
N VAL A 82 4.56 -9.68 -13.10
CA VAL A 82 6.00 -9.75 -12.86
C VAL A 82 6.33 -11.08 -12.22
N GLY A 83 7.12 -11.90 -12.91
CA GLY A 83 7.50 -13.23 -12.45
C GLY A 83 8.62 -13.28 -11.41
N PHE A 84 8.88 -14.50 -10.95
CA PHE A 84 9.90 -14.82 -9.94
C PHE A 84 11.30 -14.33 -10.30
N GLY A 85 12.04 -13.88 -9.28
CA GLY A 85 13.46 -13.54 -9.40
C GLY A 85 13.77 -12.26 -10.19
N LYS A 86 12.74 -11.49 -10.60
CA LYS A 86 12.91 -10.21 -11.31
C LYS A 86 13.24 -9.05 -10.37
N GLU A 87 12.72 -9.08 -9.15
CA GLU A 87 13.09 -8.17 -8.07
C GLU A 87 14.08 -8.85 -7.12
N THR A 88 15.04 -8.07 -6.61
CA THR A 88 15.94 -8.50 -5.53
C THR A 88 15.70 -7.61 -4.33
N ALA A 89 15.34 -8.19 -3.18
CA ALA A 89 15.27 -7.42 -1.95
C ALA A 89 16.60 -6.70 -1.65
N LYS A 90 16.51 -5.44 -1.20
CA LYS A 90 17.68 -4.62 -0.86
C LYS A 90 18.58 -5.37 0.14
N GLY A 91 19.83 -5.62 -0.26
CA GLY A 91 20.82 -6.33 0.57
C GLY A 91 20.92 -7.84 0.35
N PHE A 92 20.10 -8.44 -0.52
CA PHE A 92 20.13 -9.86 -0.85
C PHE A 92 20.71 -10.13 -2.25
N LYS A 93 21.25 -11.33 -2.48
CA LYS A 93 21.87 -11.74 -3.76
C LYS A 93 20.98 -12.64 -4.62
N LYS A 94 19.97 -13.26 -4.02
CA LYS A 94 18.97 -14.09 -4.74
C LYS A 94 17.70 -13.27 -4.91
N GLY A 95 17.09 -13.37 -6.09
CA GLY A 95 15.82 -12.72 -6.36
C GLY A 95 14.70 -13.29 -5.49
N ASP A 96 13.69 -12.47 -5.23
CA ASP A 96 12.60 -12.81 -4.32
C ASP A 96 11.80 -14.01 -4.84
N LEU A 97 11.43 -14.92 -3.93
CA LEU A 97 10.47 -16.00 -4.18
C LEU A 97 9.05 -15.45 -4.11
N LYS A 98 8.75 -14.47 -4.97
CA LYS A 98 7.42 -13.90 -5.15
C LYS A 98 7.18 -13.59 -6.62
N GLU A 99 5.93 -13.67 -7.01
CA GLU A 99 5.41 -13.15 -8.26
C GLU A 99 4.25 -12.21 -7.93
N PHE A 100 4.00 -11.22 -8.78
CA PHE A 100 2.93 -10.25 -8.52
C PHE A 100 2.27 -9.75 -9.79
N TRP A 101 1.10 -9.15 -9.59
CA TRP A 101 0.36 -8.43 -10.61
C TRP A 101 0.22 -6.96 -10.18
N HIS A 102 0.13 -6.04 -11.13
CA HIS A 102 -0.24 -4.66 -10.89
C HIS A 102 -1.47 -4.25 -11.67
N PHE A 103 -2.51 -3.86 -10.94
CA PHE A 103 -3.52 -2.95 -11.45
C PHE A 103 -3.11 -1.53 -11.09
N GLY A 104 -3.06 -0.64 -12.07
CA GLY A 104 -2.88 0.79 -11.86
C GLY A 104 -4.18 1.58 -11.99
N GLN A 105 -4.03 2.90 -12.02
CA GLN A 105 -5.14 3.85 -12.08
C GLN A 105 -6.04 3.65 -13.31
N TYR A 106 -7.35 3.76 -13.09
CA TYR A 106 -8.38 3.69 -14.13
C TYR A 106 -8.85 5.10 -14.48
N VAL A 107 -8.17 5.70 -15.45
CA VAL A 107 -8.51 7.03 -15.98
C VAL A 107 -9.42 6.93 -17.21
N SER A 108 -10.28 7.93 -17.40
CA SER A 108 -11.09 8.05 -18.61
C SER A 108 -10.26 8.46 -19.82
N ASP A 109 -10.79 8.27 -21.03
CA ASP A 109 -10.08 8.60 -22.27
C ASP A 109 -9.85 10.12 -22.46
N ASP A 110 -10.62 10.97 -21.77
CA ASP A 110 -10.49 12.43 -21.75
C ASP A 110 -9.61 12.96 -20.60
N SER A 111 -9.13 12.09 -19.71
CA SER A 111 -8.20 12.48 -18.65
C SER A 111 -6.84 12.86 -19.23
N LYS A 112 -6.25 13.95 -18.72
CA LYS A 112 -4.87 14.36 -19.06
C LYS A 112 -3.83 13.30 -18.70
N TYR A 113 -4.13 12.42 -17.74
CA TYR A 113 -3.21 11.36 -17.31
C TYR A 113 -3.26 10.11 -18.19
N LYS A 114 -4.22 10.01 -19.13
CA LYS A 114 -4.34 8.87 -20.05
C LYS A 114 -3.07 8.61 -20.87
N SER A 115 -2.35 9.66 -21.24
CA SER A 115 -1.06 9.56 -21.95
C SER A 115 0.13 9.36 -21.01
N GLU A 116 -0.01 9.62 -19.71
CA GLU A 116 1.07 9.52 -18.73
C GLU A 116 1.12 8.11 -18.09
N TYR A 117 -0.04 7.49 -17.89
CA TYR A 117 -0.15 6.21 -17.22
C TYR A 117 -0.26 5.06 -18.23
N PRO A 118 0.55 3.98 -18.07
CA PRO A 118 0.36 2.80 -18.90
C PRO A 118 -1.02 2.18 -18.67
N ASP A 119 -1.64 1.72 -19.75
CA ASP A 119 -2.93 1.02 -19.70
C ASP A 119 -2.85 -0.25 -18.83
N ASN A 120 -3.95 -0.56 -18.14
CA ASN A 120 -4.09 -1.83 -17.45
C ASN A 120 -4.14 -2.99 -18.46
N VAL A 121 -3.43 -4.08 -18.13
CA VAL A 121 -3.35 -5.28 -18.97
C VAL A 121 -4.60 -6.13 -18.77
N ILE A 122 -5.19 -6.66 -19.86
CA ILE A 122 -6.38 -7.52 -19.81
C ILE A 122 -5.96 -8.99 -19.84
N VAL A 123 -6.46 -9.78 -18.90
CA VAL A 123 -6.26 -11.23 -18.80
C VAL A 123 -7.37 -11.94 -19.57
N GLU A 124 -7.01 -12.73 -20.58
CA GLU A 124 -7.97 -13.42 -21.45
C GLU A 124 -8.52 -14.71 -20.84
N GLU A 125 -7.73 -15.41 -20.03
CA GLU A 125 -8.13 -16.70 -19.46
C GLU A 125 -9.15 -16.59 -18.33
N LEU A 126 -9.23 -15.43 -17.68
CA LEU A 126 -10.05 -15.18 -16.49
C LEU A 126 -10.92 -13.94 -16.70
N PRO A 127 -12.12 -14.09 -17.29
CA PRO A 127 -12.96 -12.97 -17.69
C PRO A 127 -13.30 -11.99 -16.54
N LYS A 128 -13.35 -12.48 -15.30
CA LYS A 128 -13.66 -11.69 -14.11
C LYS A 128 -12.45 -11.01 -13.47
N PHE A 129 -11.24 -11.45 -13.76
CA PHE A 129 -10.03 -10.99 -13.08
C PHE A 129 -9.87 -9.46 -13.15
N ASN A 130 -10.04 -8.89 -14.34
CA ASN A 130 -9.95 -7.45 -14.54
C ASN A 130 -11.14 -6.68 -13.99
N GLU A 131 -12.35 -7.24 -14.02
CA GLU A 131 -13.58 -6.64 -13.48
C GLU A 131 -13.48 -6.50 -11.96
N VAL A 132 -13.22 -7.62 -11.28
CA VAL A 132 -13.08 -7.70 -9.83
C VAL A 132 -11.88 -6.89 -9.35
N GLY A 133 -10.74 -6.95 -10.07
CA GLY A 133 -9.56 -6.15 -9.76
C GLY A 133 -9.83 -4.64 -9.84
N LYS A 134 -10.62 -4.20 -10.82
CA LYS A 134 -11.03 -2.80 -10.96
C LYS A 134 -11.95 -2.36 -9.83
N GLU A 135 -12.96 -3.16 -9.50
CA GLU A 135 -13.90 -2.84 -8.42
C GLU A 135 -13.19 -2.75 -7.07
N ALA A 136 -12.31 -3.72 -6.77
CA ALA A 136 -11.50 -3.70 -5.56
C ALA A 136 -10.57 -2.49 -5.49
N TYR A 137 -9.91 -2.13 -6.60
CA TYR A 137 -9.08 -0.93 -6.69
C TYR A 137 -9.87 0.32 -6.28
N GLN A 138 -11.06 0.51 -6.87
CA GLN A 138 -11.88 1.70 -6.62
C GLN A 138 -12.43 1.75 -5.19
N MET A 139 -12.77 0.59 -4.59
CA MET A 139 -13.22 0.54 -3.19
C MET A 139 -12.07 0.79 -2.19
N LEU A 140 -10.86 0.33 -2.49
CA LEU A 140 -9.67 0.63 -1.71
C LEU A 140 -9.28 2.10 -1.83
N GLU A 141 -9.33 2.68 -3.03
CA GLU A 141 -9.10 4.10 -3.26
C GLU A 141 -10.10 4.97 -2.49
N LYS A 142 -11.39 4.61 -2.55
CA LYS A 142 -12.44 5.27 -1.77
C LYS A 142 -12.18 5.16 -0.27
N THR A 143 -11.77 3.99 0.22
CA THR A 143 -11.41 3.82 1.63
C THR A 143 -10.25 4.73 2.03
N GLY A 144 -9.19 4.76 1.23
CA GLY A 144 -8.03 5.63 1.43
C GLY A 144 -8.38 7.12 1.41
N GLN A 145 -9.31 7.53 0.56
CA GLN A 145 -9.83 8.91 0.53
C GLN A 145 -10.39 9.32 1.89
N TYR A 146 -11.29 8.52 2.49
CA TYR A 146 -11.88 8.87 3.78
C TYR A 146 -10.87 8.81 4.94
N VAL A 147 -9.89 7.91 4.88
CA VAL A 147 -8.77 7.91 5.82
C VAL A 147 -8.00 9.23 5.72
N LEU A 148 -7.64 9.68 4.51
CA LEU A 148 -6.92 10.93 4.30
C LEU A 148 -7.75 12.16 4.73
N ARG A 149 -9.07 12.15 4.57
CA ARG A 149 -9.95 13.21 5.09
C ARG A 149 -9.93 13.29 6.61
N ALA A 150 -9.94 12.14 7.29
CA ALA A 150 -9.80 12.10 8.75
C ALA A 150 -8.42 12.62 9.20
N LEU A 151 -7.35 12.28 8.47
CA LEU A 151 -6.01 12.82 8.74
C LEU A 151 -5.89 14.30 8.45
N ALA A 152 -6.57 14.83 7.42
CA ALA A 152 -6.61 16.24 7.14
C ALA A 152 -7.20 17.02 8.34
N LEU A 153 -8.33 16.56 8.88
CA LEU A 153 -8.92 17.14 10.08
C LEU A 153 -8.00 17.05 11.30
N TYR A 154 -7.35 15.90 11.52
CA TYR A 154 -6.40 15.73 12.62
C TYR A 154 -5.19 16.67 12.51
N LEU A 155 -4.74 16.92 11.27
CA LEU A 155 -3.69 17.87 10.95
C LEU A 155 -4.17 19.32 11.00
N GLY A 156 -5.44 19.60 11.30
CA GLY A 156 -5.99 20.96 11.32
C GLY A 156 -6.11 21.60 9.93
N LEU A 157 -6.28 20.77 8.89
CA LEU A 157 -6.52 21.18 7.50
C LEU A 157 -8.01 21.13 7.17
N ASP A 158 -8.37 21.63 5.99
CA ASP A 158 -9.68 21.37 5.39
C ASP A 158 -9.91 19.86 5.22
N GLU A 159 -11.12 19.38 5.53
CA GLU A 159 -11.45 17.95 5.45
C GLU A 159 -11.14 17.35 4.07
N PHE A 160 -11.35 18.11 3.00
CA PHE A 160 -11.19 17.67 1.63
C PHE A 160 -9.82 18.02 1.05
N TYR A 161 -8.86 18.44 1.89
CA TYR A 161 -7.53 18.89 1.46
C TYR A 161 -6.83 17.91 0.52
N PHE A 162 -6.97 16.60 0.71
CA PHE A 162 -6.29 15.61 -0.13
C PHE A 162 -7.08 15.17 -1.36
N ASP A 163 -8.38 15.47 -1.46
CA ASP A 163 -9.27 14.89 -2.48
C ASP A 163 -8.81 15.17 -3.91
N ASP A 164 -8.44 16.40 -4.20
CA ASP A 164 -7.94 16.83 -5.51
C ASP A 164 -6.54 16.27 -5.83
N LYS A 165 -5.76 15.99 -4.78
CA LYS A 165 -4.39 15.49 -4.88
C LYS A 165 -4.34 13.99 -5.14
N ILE A 166 -5.35 13.25 -4.72
CA ILE A 166 -5.45 11.80 -4.95
C ILE A 166 -6.37 11.43 -6.11
N ALA A 167 -7.21 12.37 -6.58
CA ALA A 167 -8.05 12.16 -7.75
C ALA A 167 -7.16 11.82 -8.96
N GLU A 168 -7.36 10.63 -9.52
CA GLU A 168 -6.52 10.09 -10.60
C GLU A 168 -5.03 10.01 -10.23
N GLY A 169 -4.70 9.84 -8.95
CA GLY A 169 -3.33 9.61 -8.50
C GLY A 169 -2.77 8.29 -9.04
N ASN A 170 -1.44 8.15 -9.10
CA ASN A 170 -0.79 6.97 -9.70
C ASN A 170 -0.75 5.76 -8.74
N SER A 171 -1.88 5.44 -8.11
CA SER A 171 -2.01 4.37 -7.11
C SER A 171 -1.96 2.99 -7.77
N ILE A 172 -1.52 1.99 -7.00
CA ILE A 172 -1.32 0.62 -7.50
C ILE A 172 -1.95 -0.39 -6.54
N LEU A 173 -2.80 -1.27 -7.06
CA LEU A 173 -3.21 -2.51 -6.39
C LEU A 173 -2.26 -3.64 -6.81
N ARG A 174 -1.58 -4.26 -5.85
CA ARG A 174 -0.57 -5.28 -6.10
C ARG A 174 -0.94 -6.61 -5.45
N PRO A 175 -1.65 -7.52 -6.13
CA PRO A 175 -1.70 -8.91 -5.69
C PRO A 175 -0.32 -9.56 -5.80
N ILE A 176 0.12 -10.19 -4.71
CA ILE A 176 1.41 -10.88 -4.59
C ILE A 176 1.14 -12.33 -4.20
N HIS A 177 1.77 -13.26 -4.91
CA HIS A 177 1.82 -14.67 -4.55
C HIS A 177 3.22 -15.05 -4.04
N TYR A 178 3.23 -15.59 -2.82
CA TYR A 178 4.38 -16.25 -2.22
C TYR A 178 4.15 -17.77 -2.29
N PRO A 179 4.85 -18.50 -3.15
CA PRO A 179 4.70 -19.95 -3.25
C PRO A 179 5.13 -20.66 -1.95
N PRO A 180 4.77 -21.95 -1.81
CA PRO A 180 5.25 -22.78 -0.72
C PRO A 180 6.78 -22.78 -0.65
N ILE A 181 7.30 -22.76 0.58
CA ILE A 181 8.72 -22.91 0.86
C ILE A 181 9.03 -24.41 0.85
N THR A 182 9.65 -24.90 -0.21
CA THR A 182 10.00 -26.33 -0.37
C THR A 182 11.37 -26.69 0.20
N GLU A 183 12.24 -25.70 0.34
CA GLU A 183 13.58 -25.83 0.91
C GLU A 183 13.83 -24.67 1.88
N GLU A 184 14.64 -24.89 2.90
CA GLU A 184 14.98 -23.85 3.86
C GLU A 184 15.62 -22.65 3.13
N PRO A 185 15.00 -21.46 3.18
CA PRO A 185 15.51 -20.32 2.47
C PRO A 185 16.85 -19.90 3.10
N ASN A 186 17.94 -20.02 2.33
CA ASN A 186 19.26 -19.53 2.73
C ASN A 186 19.21 -17.99 2.86
N ASP A 187 18.94 -17.51 4.07
CA ASP A 187 18.82 -16.10 4.48
C ASP A 187 17.72 -15.28 3.77
N ALA A 188 16.87 -15.87 2.94
CA ALA A 188 15.81 -15.11 2.25
C ALA A 188 14.60 -14.87 3.17
N VAL A 189 14.12 -13.61 3.20
CA VAL A 189 12.85 -13.21 3.83
C VAL A 189 11.80 -12.94 2.77
N ARG A 190 10.52 -13.15 3.09
CA ARG A 190 9.40 -12.87 2.17
C ARG A 190 9.31 -11.40 1.77
N ALA A 191 9.59 -10.48 2.71
CA ALA A 191 9.83 -9.08 2.39
C ALA A 191 10.84 -8.50 3.39
N ALA A 192 11.91 -7.89 2.88
CA ALA A 192 12.91 -7.21 3.69
C ALA A 192 12.31 -6.00 4.42
N ALA A 193 13.02 -5.52 5.45
CA ALA A 193 12.62 -4.31 6.16
C ALA A 193 12.64 -3.10 5.21
N HIS A 194 11.51 -2.43 5.06
CA HIS A 194 11.35 -1.25 4.22
C HIS A 194 10.26 -0.31 4.76
N GLY A 195 10.28 0.93 4.27
CA GLY A 195 9.14 1.84 4.33
C GLY A 195 8.47 1.91 2.97
N ASP A 196 7.21 2.32 2.95
CA ASP A 196 6.45 2.53 1.73
C ASP A 196 6.65 3.96 1.22
N ILE A 197 6.80 4.14 -0.09
CA ILE A 197 7.12 5.46 -0.66
C ILE A 197 5.89 6.38 -0.72
N ASN A 198 4.70 5.80 -0.90
CA ASN A 198 3.42 6.46 -1.17
C ASN A 198 2.84 7.27 0.01
N LEU A 199 1.60 7.77 -0.11
CA LEU A 199 0.94 8.49 1.00
C LEU A 199 0.53 7.53 2.11
N ILE A 200 -0.30 6.56 1.77
CA ILE A 200 -0.76 5.48 2.66
C ILE A 200 -0.87 4.17 1.90
N THR A 201 -0.64 3.05 2.58
CA THR A 201 -0.82 1.71 2.03
C THR A 201 -1.96 1.03 2.75
N LEU A 202 -2.90 0.44 2.01
CA LEU A 202 -4.00 -0.36 2.55
C LEU A 202 -3.72 -1.83 2.23
N LEU A 203 -3.49 -2.63 3.26
CA LEU A 203 -3.20 -4.05 3.11
C LEU A 203 -4.39 -4.89 3.58
N MET A 204 -4.96 -5.67 2.66
CA MET A 204 -6.06 -6.58 2.98
C MET A 204 -5.65 -7.68 3.97
N GLY A 205 -6.51 -7.86 4.98
CA GLY A 205 -6.37 -8.88 6.00
C GLY A 205 -6.72 -10.27 5.46
N SER A 206 -5.73 -10.99 4.92
CA SER A 206 -5.86 -12.45 4.77
C SER A 206 -4.67 -13.18 5.36
N GLN A 207 -4.91 -13.92 6.44
CA GLN A 207 -4.14 -15.07 6.93
C GLN A 207 -2.61 -14.92 7.07
N GLY A 208 -2.10 -13.70 7.18
CA GLY A 208 -0.66 -13.44 7.11
C GLY A 208 -0.02 -13.17 8.46
N LYS A 209 0.11 -14.19 9.32
CA LYS A 209 1.15 -14.11 10.37
C LYS A 209 2.48 -13.80 9.69
N GLY A 210 3.23 -12.84 10.23
CA GLY A 210 4.57 -12.49 9.77
C GLY A 210 4.77 -11.04 9.34
N LEU A 211 3.72 -10.24 9.15
CA LEU A 211 3.90 -8.78 9.06
C LEU A 211 4.35 -8.26 10.42
N GLN A 212 5.49 -7.57 10.45
CA GLN A 212 6.04 -6.95 11.64
C GLN A 212 6.37 -5.49 11.40
N VAL A 213 6.08 -4.66 12.39
CA VAL A 213 6.33 -3.22 12.40
C VAL A 213 7.39 -2.92 13.46
N GLN A 214 8.33 -2.06 13.14
CA GLN A 214 9.37 -1.64 14.09
C GLN A 214 8.87 -0.45 14.92
N ASN A 215 8.80 -0.60 16.24
CA ASN A 215 8.41 0.50 17.13
C ASN A 215 9.58 1.50 17.34
N HIS A 216 9.33 2.57 18.09
CA HIS A 216 10.33 3.61 18.37
C HIS A 216 11.53 3.15 19.24
N THR A 217 11.41 2.03 19.95
CA THR A 217 12.54 1.42 20.69
C THR A 217 13.36 0.47 19.81
N GLY A 218 12.96 0.27 18.54
CA GLY A 218 13.62 -0.61 17.58
C GLY A 218 13.15 -2.06 17.63
N GLU A 219 12.17 -2.39 18.47
CA GLU A 219 11.60 -3.72 18.63
C GLU A 219 10.56 -4.01 17.54
N TRP A 220 10.46 -5.28 17.15
CA TRP A 220 9.50 -5.74 16.13
C TRP A 220 8.21 -6.22 16.80
N ILE A 221 7.09 -5.67 16.35
CA ILE A 221 5.74 -5.99 16.84
C ILE A 221 4.95 -6.63 15.70
N ASP A 222 4.24 -7.72 15.98
CA ASP A 222 3.36 -8.34 15.00
C ASP A 222 2.16 -7.41 14.69
N ALA A 223 1.97 -7.11 13.42
CA ALA A 223 0.81 -6.36 12.94
C ALA A 223 -0.23 -7.35 12.40
N ILE A 224 -1.20 -7.67 13.25
CA ILE A 224 -2.27 -8.63 12.95
C ILE A 224 -3.57 -7.84 12.77
N ALA A 225 -4.16 -7.97 11.58
CA ALA A 225 -5.51 -7.52 11.27
C ALA A 225 -6.49 -8.68 11.43
N GLU A 226 -7.67 -8.40 11.96
CA GLU A 226 -8.81 -9.32 11.92
C GLU A 226 -9.29 -9.53 10.47
N PRO A 227 -10.09 -10.58 10.18
CA PRO A 227 -10.57 -10.85 8.82
C PRO A 227 -11.37 -9.70 8.18
N ASP A 228 -12.03 -8.88 8.99
CA ASP A 228 -12.82 -7.71 8.58
C ASP A 228 -12.05 -6.38 8.67
N GLU A 229 -10.72 -6.44 8.77
CA GLU A 229 -9.84 -5.28 8.91
C GLU A 229 -8.85 -5.13 7.76
N LEU A 230 -8.57 -3.89 7.39
CA LEU A 230 -7.40 -3.51 6.60
C LEU A 230 -6.30 -3.04 7.54
N MET A 231 -5.08 -3.54 7.36
CA MET A 231 -3.90 -2.94 7.99
C MET A 231 -3.46 -1.76 7.13
N ILE A 232 -3.42 -0.55 7.70
CA ILE A 232 -3.10 0.67 6.96
C ILE A 232 -1.92 1.37 7.58
N ASN A 233 -0.92 1.72 6.77
CA ASN A 233 0.25 2.48 7.19
C ASN A 233 0.45 3.77 6.43
N VAL A 234 1.13 4.72 7.06
CA VAL A 234 1.67 5.94 6.44
C VAL A 234 2.93 5.57 5.65
N GLY A 235 3.09 6.18 4.48
CA GLY A 235 4.31 6.11 3.69
C GLY A 235 5.11 7.41 3.72
N ASP A 236 6.27 7.38 3.07
CA ASP A 236 7.29 8.42 3.09
C ASP A 236 6.77 9.76 2.55
N MET A 237 5.90 9.75 1.52
CA MET A 237 5.32 10.99 0.98
C MET A 237 4.52 11.75 2.05
N LEU A 238 3.66 11.05 2.81
CA LEU A 238 2.82 11.70 3.82
C LEU A 238 3.63 12.04 5.08
N SER A 239 4.57 11.19 5.47
CA SER A 239 5.53 11.49 6.56
C SER A 239 6.32 12.76 6.24
N ARG A 240 6.86 12.88 5.01
CA ARG A 240 7.56 14.08 4.55
C ARG A 240 6.66 15.31 4.56
N HIS A 241 5.48 15.22 3.96
CA HIS A 241 4.51 16.31 3.87
C HIS A 241 4.11 16.86 5.26
N THR A 242 4.03 15.97 6.24
CA THR A 242 3.69 16.33 7.63
C THR A 242 4.91 16.64 8.49
N ASN A 243 6.09 16.82 7.89
CA ASN A 243 7.35 17.08 8.59
C ASN A 243 7.64 16.06 9.72
N ASN A 244 7.40 14.77 9.43
CA ASN A 244 7.46 13.63 10.33
C ASN A 244 6.50 13.67 11.52
N LYS A 245 5.43 14.47 11.47
CA LYS A 245 4.37 14.40 12.47
C LYS A 245 3.69 13.02 12.41
N LEU A 246 3.25 12.60 11.22
CA LEU A 246 2.80 11.23 10.98
C LEU A 246 4.02 10.37 10.58
N LYS A 247 4.12 9.13 11.09
CA LYS A 247 5.33 8.31 10.94
C LYS A 247 5.21 7.33 9.78
N SER A 248 6.14 7.40 8.84
CA SER A 248 6.42 6.27 7.94
C SER A 248 7.28 5.26 8.67
N THR A 249 6.69 4.14 9.09
CA THR A 249 7.34 3.17 9.96
C THR A 249 7.88 1.98 9.17
N ILE A 250 9.11 1.58 9.49
CA ILE A 250 9.75 0.42 8.88
C ILE A 250 8.99 -0.85 9.25
N HIS A 251 8.68 -1.67 8.25
CA HIS A 251 8.00 -2.93 8.41
C HIS A 251 8.63 -4.03 7.54
N ARG A 252 8.38 -5.29 7.88
CA ARG A 252 8.90 -6.47 7.16
C ARG A 252 7.88 -7.60 7.15
N VAL A 253 8.07 -8.59 6.27
CA VAL A 253 7.33 -9.85 6.30
C VAL A 253 8.31 -11.00 6.55
N VAL A 254 8.26 -11.57 7.75
CA VAL A 254 9.09 -12.71 8.13
C VAL A 254 8.54 -14.01 7.52
N ASN A 255 9.41 -15.01 7.43
CA ASN A 255 9.00 -16.35 7.00
C ASN A 255 8.02 -16.94 8.03
N PRO A 256 6.98 -17.66 7.57
CA PRO A 256 6.06 -18.31 8.46
C PRO A 256 6.78 -19.45 9.22
N PRO A 257 6.21 -19.93 10.34
CA PRO A 257 6.77 -21.08 11.04
C PRO A 257 6.75 -22.33 10.16
N ARG A 258 7.63 -23.30 10.43
CA ARG A 258 7.94 -24.43 9.53
C ARG A 258 6.71 -25.26 9.15
N GLU A 259 5.75 -25.39 10.05
CA GLU A 259 4.48 -26.08 9.81
C GLU A 259 3.62 -25.46 8.69
N LEU A 260 3.84 -24.19 8.35
CA LEU A 260 3.13 -23.47 7.29
C LEU A 260 3.95 -23.35 5.99
N TRP A 261 5.17 -23.89 5.92
CA TRP A 261 6.02 -23.79 4.74
C TRP A 261 5.39 -24.43 3.48
N GLY A 262 4.59 -25.49 3.64
CA GLY A 262 3.89 -26.14 2.54
C GLY A 262 2.71 -25.37 1.95
N THR A 263 2.46 -24.13 2.38
CA THR A 263 1.28 -23.34 1.97
C THR A 263 1.66 -22.06 1.23
N SER A 264 0.90 -21.75 0.17
CA SER A 264 0.98 -20.46 -0.51
C SER A 264 0.44 -19.34 0.39
N ARG A 265 1.03 -18.14 0.27
CA ARG A 265 0.49 -16.92 0.87
C ARG A 265 0.17 -15.92 -0.23
N TYR A 266 -1.00 -15.31 -0.13
CA TYR A 266 -1.41 -14.19 -0.97
C TYR A 266 -1.44 -12.90 -0.14
N SER A 267 -1.00 -11.81 -0.74
CA SER A 267 -0.97 -10.48 -0.12
C SER A 267 -1.41 -9.49 -1.16
N ILE A 268 -2.35 -8.61 -0.82
CA ILE A 268 -2.88 -7.68 -1.81
C ILE A 268 -2.84 -6.25 -1.23
N PRO A 269 -1.66 -5.62 -1.16
CA PRO A 269 -1.53 -4.21 -0.82
C PRO A 269 -2.05 -3.29 -1.93
N PHE A 270 -2.66 -2.18 -1.51
CA PHE A 270 -2.99 -1.03 -2.32
C PHE A 270 -2.15 0.17 -1.89
N PHE A 271 -1.26 0.62 -2.77
CA PHE A 271 -0.35 1.74 -2.55
C PHE A 271 -1.02 3.02 -3.08
N MET A 272 -1.52 3.86 -2.17
CA MET A 272 -2.21 5.09 -2.54
C MET A 272 -1.22 6.21 -2.80
N HIS A 273 -1.05 6.58 -4.07
CA HIS A 273 -0.23 7.70 -4.50
C HIS A 273 -1.09 8.92 -4.84
N PRO A 274 -0.57 10.14 -4.65
CA PRO A 274 -1.18 11.33 -5.21
C PRO A 274 -0.84 11.47 -6.70
N VAL A 275 -1.40 12.48 -7.35
CA VAL A 275 -0.94 12.97 -8.63
C VAL A 275 0.49 13.48 -8.52
N SER A 276 1.29 13.30 -9.57
CA SER A 276 2.72 13.66 -9.58
C SER A 276 2.98 15.12 -9.25
N SER A 277 2.04 16.02 -9.54
CA SER A 277 2.15 17.46 -9.28
C SER A 277 1.84 17.89 -7.84
N MET A 278 1.38 16.97 -6.97
CA MET A 278 1.15 17.31 -5.56
C MET A 278 2.47 17.79 -4.93
N SER A 279 2.44 18.95 -4.29
CA SER A 279 3.56 19.41 -3.46
C SER A 279 3.69 18.54 -2.22
N LEU A 280 4.93 18.13 -1.91
CA LEU A 280 5.32 17.45 -0.66
C LEU A 280 6.10 18.39 0.28
N ASN A 281 5.94 19.70 0.10
CA ASN A 281 6.55 20.69 0.97
C ASN A 281 5.94 20.53 2.37
N ALA A 282 6.79 20.65 3.40
CA ALA A 282 6.33 20.55 4.78
C ALA A 282 5.15 21.51 5.03
N LEU A 283 4.04 20.97 5.52
CA LEU A 283 2.87 21.75 5.94
C LEU A 283 3.30 22.81 6.96
N GLU A 284 2.88 24.05 6.75
CA GLU A 284 3.31 25.18 7.60
C GLU A 284 2.98 24.95 9.08
N ASN A 285 1.82 24.36 9.38
CA ASN A 285 1.38 24.04 10.74
C ASN A 285 2.07 22.80 11.35
N CYS A 286 2.91 22.10 10.60
CA CYS A 286 3.80 21.04 11.09
C CYS A 286 5.24 21.54 11.34
N VAL A 287 5.53 22.81 11.05
CA VAL A 287 6.84 23.44 11.25
C VAL A 287 6.75 24.46 12.38
N ASN A 288 7.63 24.35 13.38
CA ASN A 288 7.74 25.32 14.48
C ASN A 288 9.16 25.30 15.08
N GLU A 289 9.41 26.11 16.11
CA GLU A 289 10.73 26.20 16.76
C GLU A 289 11.24 24.86 17.30
N ASN A 290 10.34 23.95 17.72
CA ASN A 290 10.68 22.64 18.25
C ASN A 290 10.67 21.52 17.18
N ASN A 291 10.10 21.78 15.99
CA ASN A 291 10.11 20.90 14.84
C ASN A 291 10.40 21.71 13.57
N PRO A 292 11.67 22.12 13.35
CA PRO A 292 12.03 22.92 12.17
C PRO A 292 11.80 22.12 10.89
N LYS A 293 11.73 22.81 9.75
CA LYS A 293 11.56 22.17 8.43
C LYS A 293 12.71 21.18 8.19
N LEU A 294 12.38 19.89 8.02
CA LEU A 294 13.35 18.80 7.90
C LEU A 294 13.74 18.48 6.46
N TYR A 295 12.90 18.88 5.51
CA TYR A 295 12.98 18.47 4.12
C TYR A 295 12.98 19.67 3.18
N GLU A 296 13.76 19.58 2.11
CA GLU A 296 13.68 20.53 1.00
C GLU A 296 12.34 20.39 0.26
N ASP A 297 11.97 21.42 -0.51
CA ASP A 297 10.74 21.40 -1.29
C ASP A 297 10.84 20.46 -2.49
N THR A 298 9.76 19.74 -2.78
CA THR A 298 9.68 18.81 -3.91
C THR A 298 8.22 18.47 -4.23
N THR A 299 8.00 17.87 -5.39
CA THR A 299 6.71 17.27 -5.78
C THR A 299 6.70 15.76 -5.57
N ALA A 300 5.51 15.16 -5.58
CA ALA A 300 5.36 13.71 -5.49
C ALA A 300 6.02 12.97 -6.66
N GLY A 301 5.99 13.53 -7.86
CA GLY A 301 6.63 12.96 -9.04
C GLY A 301 8.16 12.96 -8.94
N GLU A 302 8.76 14.07 -8.51
CA GLU A 302 10.20 14.19 -8.30
C GLU A 302 10.68 13.24 -7.19
N PHE A 303 9.98 13.22 -6.06
CA PHE A 303 10.30 12.33 -4.95
C PHE A 303 10.18 10.87 -5.36
N LEU A 304 9.11 10.47 -6.06
CA LEU A 304 8.99 9.10 -6.56
C LEU A 304 10.13 8.74 -7.51
N HIS A 305 10.51 9.63 -8.42
CA HIS A 305 11.61 9.40 -9.34
C HIS A 305 12.95 9.20 -8.60
N GLU A 306 13.26 10.04 -7.61
CA GLU A 306 14.44 9.90 -6.75
C GLU A 306 14.46 8.52 -6.06
N ARG A 307 13.35 8.12 -5.43
CA ARG A 307 13.24 6.84 -4.74
C ARG A 307 13.38 5.65 -5.69
N LEU A 308 12.82 5.72 -6.90
CA LEU A 308 12.96 4.68 -7.90
C LEU A 308 14.41 4.54 -8.42
N ILE A 309 15.17 5.64 -8.50
CA ILE A 309 16.61 5.61 -8.80
C ILE A 309 17.38 4.96 -7.65
N GLU A 310 17.11 5.36 -6.40
CA GLU A 310 17.79 4.78 -5.23
C GLU A 310 17.54 3.28 -5.06
N LEU A 311 16.36 2.81 -5.48
CA LEU A 311 16.01 1.39 -5.52
C LEU A 311 16.56 0.66 -6.75
N GLY A 312 17.18 1.37 -7.71
CA GLY A 312 17.75 0.80 -8.92
C GLY A 312 16.71 0.36 -9.96
N LEU A 313 15.47 0.81 -9.83
CA LEU A 313 14.36 0.50 -10.76
C LEU A 313 14.39 1.40 -12.01
N ILE A 314 14.96 2.60 -11.88
CA ILE A 314 15.18 3.55 -12.97
C ILE A 314 16.67 3.91 -13.02
N LYS A 315 17.23 4.08 -14.23
CA LYS A 315 18.61 4.54 -14.43
C LYS A 315 18.68 6.07 -14.24
N LYS A 316 19.76 6.53 -13.62
CA LYS A 316 20.10 7.95 -13.48
C LYS A 316 20.46 8.58 -14.82
#